data_AF-A0A3S1BLJ6-F1
#
_entry.id   AF-A0A3S1BLJ6-F1
#
_cell.length_a   1.000
_cell.length_b   1.000
_cell.length_c   1.000
_cell.angle_alpha   90.00
_cell.angle_beta   90.00
_cell.angle_gamma   90.00
#
_symmetry.space_group_name_H-M   'P 1'
#
loop_
_entity.id
_entity.type
_entity.pdbx_description
1 polymer ?
#
loop_
_entity_poly.entity_id
_entity_poly.type
_entity_poly.pdbx_seq_one_letter_code
_entity_poly.pdbx_strand_id
1 'polypeptide(L)'
;MEKAFCNFKSNASQANLIMVKKRRAEARRTIRQQKRQFWKRFISKINDTPLSKVRKLLCRKIPIFTKRDSPFGIRVQQLLLEIDLDTNSIEEDKFSEIPPWTLERPGSILDLAALQKDKTPPEVYREKFEQIIENHSDHYLLFTDGSKDETCVGAACHSSSADKCCGVSAKASIFTAEAVALCMALDTVSTLRKDKFLILSDSLSLMRAMGEANPRNPRILKVLERIHDIYAFTTQRDKETPLLQV
;
A
#
# COMPACT_ATOMS: atom_id res chain seq x y z
N MET A 1 45.10 -5.07 7.22
CA MET A 1 44.08 -3.99 7.18
C MET A 1 44.32 -3.00 8.31
N GLU A 2 44.52 -3.49 9.53
CA GLU A 2 44.76 -2.67 10.74
C GLU A 2 45.91 -1.68 10.61
N LYS A 3 47.10 -2.10 10.14
CA LYS A 3 48.25 -1.19 9.97
C LYS A 3 47.97 0.01 9.06
N ALA A 4 47.24 -0.17 7.96
CA ALA A 4 46.88 0.93 7.06
C ALA A 4 45.82 1.87 7.66
N PHE A 5 44.93 1.33 8.50
CA PHE A 5 43.92 2.11 9.20
C PHE A 5 44.53 2.90 10.37
N CYS A 6 45.48 2.32 11.12
CA CYS A 6 46.24 3.02 12.16
C CYS A 6 47.06 4.17 11.56
N ASN A 7 47.73 3.95 10.42
CA ASN A 7 48.47 5.02 9.74
C ASN A 7 47.55 6.17 9.25
N PHE A 8 46.33 5.86 8.79
CA PHE A 8 45.34 6.89 8.45
C PHE A 8 44.85 7.65 9.69
N LYS A 9 44.67 6.97 10.83
CA LYS A 9 44.29 7.61 12.09
C LYS A 9 45.38 8.54 12.63
N SER A 10 46.65 8.17 12.48
CA SER A 10 47.77 9.01 12.93
C SER A 10 48.02 10.19 11.99
N ASN A 11 47.84 10.03 10.68
CA ASN A 11 48.01 11.08 9.68
C ASN A 11 46.94 10.99 8.57
N ALA A 12 45.93 11.86 8.66
CA ALA A 12 44.79 11.87 7.74
C ALA A 12 45.13 12.57 6.40
N SER A 13 45.78 11.83 5.50
CA SER A 13 46.05 12.27 4.12
C SER A 13 45.22 11.48 3.09
N GLN A 14 44.93 12.08 1.94
CA GLN A 14 44.20 11.44 0.84
C GLN A 14 44.90 10.18 0.33
N ALA A 15 46.24 10.15 0.33
CA ALA A 15 47.03 8.97 0.00
C ALA A 15 46.79 7.81 0.99
N ASN A 16 46.73 8.12 2.29
CA ASN A 16 46.46 7.14 3.35
C ASN A 16 45.02 6.60 3.26
N LEU A 17 44.05 7.46 2.92
CA LEU A 17 42.66 7.04 2.68
C LEU A 17 42.53 6.08 1.49
N ILE A 18 43.22 6.37 0.38
CA ILE A 18 43.27 5.48 -0.80
C ILE A 18 43.89 4.13 -0.41
N MET A 19 44.95 4.14 0.41
CA MET A 19 45.60 2.92 0.90
C MET A 19 44.65 2.06 1.76
N VAL A 20 43.87 2.66 2.66
CA VAL A 20 42.85 1.94 3.46
C VAL A 20 41.79 1.33 2.55
N LYS A 21 41.28 2.09 1.57
CA LYS A 21 40.28 1.59 0.60
C LYS A 21 40.82 0.42 -0.21
N LYS A 22 42.07 0.50 -0.69
CA LYS A 22 42.76 -0.57 -1.44
C LYS A 22 42.94 -1.82 -0.58
N ARG A 23 43.45 -1.70 0.64
CA ARG A 23 43.60 -2.82 1.59
C ARG A 23 42.26 -3.46 1.97
N ARG A 24 41.19 -2.67 2.07
CA ARG A 24 39.83 -3.17 2.32
C ARG A 24 39.28 -3.95 1.11
N ALA A 25 39.52 -3.47 -0.10
CA ALA A 25 39.16 -4.17 -1.33
C ALA A 25 39.94 -5.49 -1.48
N GLU A 26 41.24 -5.48 -1.21
CA GLU A 26 42.09 -6.69 -1.20
C GLU A 26 41.58 -7.72 -0.19
N ALA A 27 41.32 -7.33 1.06
CA ALA A 27 40.77 -8.23 2.07
C ALA A 27 39.42 -8.85 1.64
N ARG A 28 38.52 -8.05 1.06
CA ARG A 28 37.25 -8.55 0.50
C ARG A 28 37.47 -9.54 -0.64
N ARG A 29 38.43 -9.28 -1.54
CA ARG A 29 38.80 -10.20 -2.63
C ARG A 29 39.35 -11.51 -2.09
N THR A 30 40.26 -11.46 -1.12
CA THR A 30 40.82 -12.65 -0.47
C THR A 30 39.72 -13.48 0.20
N ILE A 31 38.81 -12.86 0.96
CA ILE A 31 37.67 -13.57 1.58
C ILE A 31 36.80 -14.23 0.51
N ARG A 32 36.48 -13.53 -0.59
CA ARG A 32 35.69 -14.10 -1.70
C ARG A 32 36.41 -15.26 -2.39
N GLN A 33 37.73 -15.18 -2.56
CA GLN A 33 38.54 -16.25 -3.13
C GLN A 33 38.60 -17.46 -2.18
N GLN A 34 38.84 -17.24 -0.89
CA GLN A 34 38.85 -18.29 0.13
C GLN A 34 37.50 -18.99 0.24
N LYS A 35 36.39 -18.24 0.23
CA LYS A 35 35.04 -18.82 0.18
C LYS A 35 34.81 -19.66 -1.08
N ARG A 36 35.24 -19.19 -2.26
CA ARG A 36 35.15 -19.96 -3.51
C ARG A 36 35.98 -21.23 -3.47
N GLN A 37 37.21 -21.17 -2.99
CA GLN A 37 38.09 -22.34 -2.86
C GLN A 37 37.55 -23.34 -1.83
N PHE A 38 37.01 -22.85 -0.70
CA PHE A 38 36.32 -23.68 0.28
C PHE A 38 35.11 -24.39 -0.34
N TRP A 39 34.28 -23.68 -1.08
CA TRP A 39 33.13 -24.26 -1.79
C TRP A 39 33.54 -25.30 -2.83
N LYS A 40 34.59 -25.05 -3.62
CA LYS A 40 35.14 -26.03 -4.56
C LYS A 40 35.60 -27.31 -3.85
N ARG A 41 36.36 -27.18 -2.76
CA ARG A 41 36.81 -28.30 -1.91
C ARG A 41 35.66 -29.04 -1.21
N PHE A 42 34.57 -28.32 -0.92
CA PHE A 42 33.38 -28.90 -0.30
C PHE A 42 32.58 -29.72 -1.31
N ILE A 43 32.30 -29.16 -2.48
CA ILE A 43 31.59 -29.85 -3.58
C ILE A 43 32.38 -31.08 -4.05
N SER A 44 33.72 -30.96 -4.18
CA SER A 44 34.54 -32.12 -4.56
C SER A 44 34.49 -33.26 -3.54
N LYS A 45 34.20 -32.97 -2.26
CA LYS A 45 33.98 -34.00 -1.22
C LYS A 45 32.55 -34.53 -1.20
N ILE A 46 31.57 -33.75 -1.67
CA ILE A 46 30.16 -34.18 -1.74
C ILE A 46 29.99 -35.30 -2.75
N ASN A 47 30.72 -35.29 -3.87
CA ASN A 47 30.61 -36.33 -4.89
C ASN A 47 30.95 -37.75 -4.38
N ASP A 48 31.76 -37.88 -3.33
CA ASP A 48 32.14 -39.17 -2.73
C ASP A 48 31.37 -39.52 -1.44
N THR A 49 30.44 -38.67 -0.99
CA THR A 49 29.83 -38.82 0.35
C THR A 49 28.31 -39.05 0.26
N PRO A 50 27.76 -40.12 0.86
CA PRO A 50 26.31 -40.35 0.88
C PRO A 50 25.55 -39.19 1.57
N LEU A 51 24.39 -38.82 1.01
CA LEU A 51 23.59 -37.64 1.37
C LEU A 51 23.34 -37.45 2.88
N SER A 52 23.20 -38.55 3.62
CA SER A 52 22.99 -38.54 5.08
C SER A 52 24.16 -37.93 5.86
N LYS A 53 25.39 -38.17 5.39
CA LYS A 53 26.63 -37.65 5.99
C LYS A 53 26.89 -36.21 5.56
N VAL A 54 26.53 -35.86 4.31
CA VAL A 54 26.59 -34.48 3.78
C VAL A 54 25.72 -33.56 4.62
N ARG A 55 24.46 -33.95 4.91
CA ARG A 55 23.53 -33.20 5.76
C ARG A 55 24.11 -32.93 7.15
N LYS A 56 24.74 -33.94 7.75
CA LYS A 56 25.36 -33.85 9.09
C LYS A 56 26.59 -32.93 9.12
N LEU A 57 27.40 -32.91 8.05
CA LEU A 57 28.57 -32.04 7.92
C LEU A 57 28.20 -30.57 7.66
N LEU A 58 27.15 -30.34 6.88
CA LEU A 58 26.65 -29.00 6.54
C LEU A 58 26.12 -28.27 7.80
N CYS A 59 25.34 -28.98 8.62
CA CYS A 59 24.86 -28.48 9.91
C CYS A 59 25.97 -28.21 10.93
N ARG A 60 27.12 -28.89 10.84
CA ARG A 60 28.22 -28.78 11.82
C ARG A 60 29.23 -27.67 11.49
N LYS A 61 29.35 -27.27 10.22
CA LYS A 61 30.38 -26.30 9.77
C LYS A 61 29.84 -24.92 9.39
N ILE A 62 28.53 -24.74 9.29
CA ILE A 62 27.90 -23.44 9.03
C ILE A 62 27.19 -22.99 10.32
N PRO A 63 27.77 -22.06 11.11
CA PRO A 63 27.21 -21.62 12.40
C PRO A 63 25.82 -20.96 12.31
N ILE A 64 25.38 -20.65 11.08
CA ILE A 64 24.08 -20.02 10.81
C ILE A 64 22.91 -20.98 11.13
N PHE A 65 23.17 -22.30 11.19
CA PHE A 65 22.15 -23.32 11.45
C PHE A 65 22.14 -23.90 12.87
N THR A 66 23.00 -23.41 13.77
CA THR A 66 23.18 -24.02 15.11
C THR A 66 22.42 -23.33 16.25
N LYS A 67 21.65 -22.28 15.97
CA LYS A 67 20.59 -21.80 16.86
C LYS A 67 19.27 -22.06 16.15
N ARG A 68 18.44 -22.95 16.71
CA ARG A 68 17.10 -23.27 16.19
C ARG A 68 16.17 -22.07 16.40
N ASP A 69 16.36 -21.03 15.61
CA ASP A 69 15.21 -20.22 15.26
C ASP A 69 14.48 -21.03 14.20
N SER A 70 13.23 -21.42 14.48
CA SER A 70 12.37 -22.01 13.45
C SER A 70 12.43 -21.13 12.19
N PRO A 71 12.39 -21.73 10.98
CA PRO A 71 12.41 -20.95 9.74
C PRO A 71 11.41 -19.80 9.83
N PHE A 72 11.75 -18.65 9.22
CA PHE A 72 10.94 -17.44 9.31
C PHE A 72 9.44 -17.72 9.12
N GLY A 73 9.06 -18.48 8.10
CA GLY A 73 7.67 -18.86 7.85
C GLY A 73 6.99 -19.60 9.01
N ILE A 74 7.69 -20.52 9.70
CA ILE A 74 7.16 -21.24 10.85
C ILE A 74 6.96 -20.31 12.05
N ARG A 75 7.90 -19.37 12.28
CA ARG A 75 7.75 -18.35 13.34
C ARG A 75 6.58 -17.42 13.05
N VAL A 76 6.45 -16.96 11.81
CA VAL A 76 5.33 -16.12 11.38
C VAL A 76 4.01 -16.87 11.51
N GLN A 77 3.94 -18.13 11.09
CA GLN A 77 2.74 -18.96 11.24
C GLN A 77 2.33 -19.13 12.70
N GLN A 78 3.29 -19.35 13.60
CA GLN A 78 3.01 -19.43 15.03
C GLN A 78 2.45 -18.10 15.58
N LEU A 79 3.06 -16.97 15.20
CA LEU A 79 2.56 -15.64 15.59
C LEU A 79 1.18 -15.34 15.00
N LEU A 80 0.89 -15.77 13.77
CA LEU A 80 -0.41 -15.59 13.13
C LEU A 80 -1.52 -16.37 13.86
N LEU A 81 -1.21 -17.58 14.33
CA LEU A 81 -2.09 -18.37 15.19
C LEU A 81 -2.29 -17.72 16.55
N GLU A 82 -1.23 -17.19 17.16
CA GLU A 82 -1.32 -16.48 18.45
C GLU A 82 -2.13 -15.18 18.35
N ILE A 83 -2.08 -14.48 17.22
CA ILE A 83 -2.80 -13.21 16.98
C ILE A 83 -4.24 -13.46 16.46
N ASP A 84 -4.62 -14.72 16.24
CA ASP A 84 -5.88 -15.15 15.63
C ASP A 84 -6.18 -14.32 14.38
N LEU A 85 -5.21 -14.29 13.46
CA LEU A 85 -5.31 -13.51 12.23
C LEU A 85 -5.71 -14.43 11.08
N ASP A 86 -6.93 -14.26 10.58
CA ASP A 86 -7.40 -15.00 9.41
C ASP A 86 -6.61 -14.57 8.16
N THR A 87 -5.74 -15.45 7.69
CA THR A 87 -4.90 -15.21 6.51
C THR A 87 -5.71 -15.15 5.22
N ASN A 88 -6.93 -15.69 5.20
CA ASN A 88 -7.80 -15.64 4.00
C ASN A 88 -8.41 -14.25 3.79
N SER A 89 -8.47 -13.42 4.83
CA SER A 89 -9.05 -12.07 4.80
C SER A 89 -8.02 -10.96 4.50
N ILE A 90 -6.75 -11.33 4.27
CA ILE A 90 -5.69 -10.37 3.95
C ILE A 90 -5.84 -9.93 2.50
N GLU A 91 -6.03 -8.64 2.27
CA GLU A 91 -5.98 -8.10 0.91
C GLU A 91 -4.57 -8.21 0.32
N GLU A 92 -4.48 -8.82 -0.84
CA GLU A 92 -3.23 -8.91 -1.60
C GLU A 92 -2.85 -7.53 -2.16
N ASP A 93 -1.58 -7.15 -1.95
CA ASP A 93 -0.98 -6.00 -2.60
C ASP A 93 -0.66 -6.36 -4.05
N LYS A 94 -1.56 -5.99 -4.96
CA LYS A 94 -1.44 -6.25 -6.40
C LYS A 94 -0.95 -5.01 -7.12
N PHE A 95 -0.12 -5.22 -8.13
CA PHE A 95 0.14 -4.19 -9.12
C PHE A 95 -1.12 -3.99 -9.96
N SER A 96 -1.52 -2.73 -10.15
CA SER A 96 -2.61 -2.41 -11.07
C SER A 96 -2.25 -2.89 -12.47
N GLU A 97 -3.22 -3.50 -13.14
CA GLU A 97 -3.12 -3.78 -14.58
C GLU A 97 -3.25 -2.48 -15.39
N ILE A 98 -3.88 -1.46 -14.81
CA ILE A 98 -4.05 -0.14 -15.40
C ILE A 98 -2.82 0.71 -15.06
N PRO A 99 -2.14 1.30 -16.06
CA PRO A 99 -1.02 2.17 -15.76
C PRO A 99 -1.46 3.38 -14.91
N PRO A 100 -0.67 3.82 -13.93
CA PRO A 100 -1.07 4.88 -13.01
C PRO A 100 -1.32 6.24 -13.70
N TRP A 101 -0.72 6.48 -14.87
CA TRP A 101 -0.95 7.68 -15.67
C TRP A 101 -2.25 7.68 -16.48
N THR A 102 -2.93 6.54 -16.55
CA THR A 102 -4.24 6.37 -17.21
C THR A 102 -5.41 6.40 -16.22
N LEU A 103 -5.13 6.31 -14.91
CA LEU A 103 -6.16 6.41 -13.89
C LEU A 103 -6.70 7.84 -13.83
N GLU A 104 -7.95 7.99 -14.24
CA GLU A 104 -8.67 9.25 -14.10
C GLU A 104 -8.93 9.55 -12.63
N ARG A 105 -8.89 10.83 -12.28
CA ARG A 105 -9.11 11.29 -10.92
C ARG A 105 -10.37 12.11 -10.87
N PRO A 106 -11.24 11.87 -9.88
CA PRO A 106 -12.44 12.67 -9.75
C PRO A 106 -12.06 14.11 -9.40
N GLY A 107 -12.84 15.07 -9.91
CA GLY A 107 -12.76 16.45 -9.47
C GLY A 107 -13.13 16.52 -7.98
N SER A 108 -12.22 17.01 -7.14
CA SER A 108 -12.45 17.17 -5.70
C SER A 108 -12.72 18.62 -5.35
N ILE A 109 -13.80 18.87 -4.62
CA ILE A 109 -14.15 20.19 -4.08
C ILE A 109 -13.60 20.26 -2.66
N LEU A 110 -12.55 21.06 -2.44
CA LEU A 110 -11.84 21.15 -1.15
C LEU A 110 -12.02 22.51 -0.46
N ASP A 111 -13.00 23.29 -0.87
CA ASP A 111 -13.25 24.65 -0.37
C ASP A 111 -13.47 24.67 1.15
N LEU A 112 -14.21 23.69 1.68
CA LEU A 112 -14.42 23.54 3.13
C LEU A 112 -13.14 23.19 3.88
N ALA A 113 -12.23 22.44 3.25
CA ALA A 113 -10.96 22.04 3.86
C ALA A 113 -9.92 23.17 3.92
N ALA A 114 -10.11 24.24 3.14
CA ALA A 114 -9.26 25.42 3.18
C ALA A 114 -9.52 26.32 4.41
N LEU A 115 -10.69 26.19 5.04
CA LEU A 115 -11.08 26.97 6.22
C LEU A 115 -10.39 26.47 7.49
N GLN A 116 -10.03 27.40 8.39
CA GLN A 116 -9.40 27.07 9.67
C GLN A 116 -10.45 26.73 10.73
N LYS A 117 -10.51 25.44 11.14
CA LYS A 117 -11.47 24.94 12.13
C LYS A 117 -11.50 25.75 13.44
N ASP A 118 -10.35 26.27 13.88
CA ASP A 118 -10.24 26.99 15.15
C ASP A 118 -10.74 28.44 15.08
N LYS A 119 -10.80 29.02 13.87
CA LYS A 119 -11.14 30.45 13.68
C LYS A 119 -12.48 30.66 13.00
N THR A 120 -12.92 29.68 12.22
CA THR A 120 -14.12 29.79 11.42
C THR A 120 -15.32 29.30 12.22
N PRO A 121 -16.37 30.12 12.41
CA PRO A 121 -17.55 29.71 13.15
C PRO A 121 -18.37 28.66 12.37
N PRO A 122 -19.09 27.74 13.03
CA PRO A 122 -19.83 26.66 12.39
C PRO A 122 -20.85 27.11 11.34
N GLU A 123 -21.42 28.30 11.50
CA GLU A 123 -22.40 28.90 10.59
C GLU A 123 -21.82 29.09 9.18
N VAL A 124 -20.53 29.46 9.09
CA VAL A 124 -19.85 29.64 7.80
C VAL A 124 -19.65 28.31 7.10
N TYR A 125 -19.37 27.23 7.84
CA TYR A 125 -19.29 25.89 7.26
C TYR A 125 -20.65 25.44 6.72
N ARG A 126 -21.74 25.70 7.45
CA ARG A 126 -23.10 25.38 7.02
C ARG A 126 -23.48 26.16 5.75
N GLU A 127 -23.25 27.47 5.73
CA GLU A 127 -23.54 28.32 4.56
C GLU A 127 -22.76 27.83 3.33
N LYS A 128 -21.47 27.54 3.48
CA LYS A 128 -20.63 27.02 2.38
C LYS A 128 -21.09 25.65 1.91
N PHE A 129 -21.51 24.78 2.82
CA PHE A 129 -22.04 23.47 2.47
C PHE A 129 -23.35 23.61 1.69
N GLU A 130 -24.28 24.45 2.16
CA GLU A 130 -25.54 24.74 1.46
C GLU A 130 -25.29 25.29 0.06
N GLN A 131 -24.33 26.21 -0.11
CA GLN A 131 -23.90 26.71 -1.42
C GLN A 131 -23.41 25.59 -2.36
N ILE A 132 -22.64 24.62 -1.84
CA ILE A 132 -22.17 23.48 -2.65
C ILE A 132 -23.35 22.61 -3.07
N ILE A 133 -24.28 22.31 -2.16
CA ILE A 133 -25.47 21.51 -2.49
C ILE A 133 -26.35 22.22 -3.52
N GLU A 134 -26.54 23.54 -3.39
CA GLU A 134 -27.33 24.34 -4.32
C GLU A 134 -26.67 24.41 -5.71
N ASN A 135 -25.36 24.63 -5.78
CA ASN A 135 -24.60 24.64 -7.04
C ASN A 135 -24.62 23.29 -7.77
N HIS A 136 -24.86 22.20 -7.05
CA HIS A 136 -24.91 20.83 -7.57
C HIS A 136 -26.31 20.21 -7.40
N SER A 137 -27.38 21.00 -7.51
CA SER A 137 -28.76 20.54 -7.30
C SER A 137 -29.22 19.46 -8.27
N ASP A 138 -28.58 19.35 -9.44
CA ASP A 138 -28.83 18.33 -10.46
C ASP A 138 -28.08 17.01 -10.22
N HIS A 139 -27.21 16.96 -9.20
CA HIS A 139 -26.44 15.77 -8.85
C HIS A 139 -27.18 14.90 -7.85
N TYR A 140 -27.04 13.58 -7.99
CA TYR A 140 -27.52 12.64 -7.00
C TYR A 140 -26.55 12.57 -5.81
N LEU A 141 -27.04 12.91 -4.62
CA LEU A 141 -26.23 12.99 -3.40
C LEU A 141 -25.97 11.60 -2.81
N LEU A 142 -24.71 11.35 -2.47
CA LEU A 142 -24.26 10.19 -1.70
C LEU A 142 -23.40 10.69 -0.54
N PHE A 143 -23.65 10.16 0.66
CA PHE A 143 -22.88 10.48 1.85
C PHE A 143 -22.16 9.23 2.31
N THR A 144 -20.86 9.37 2.59
CA THR A 144 -20.04 8.26 3.08
C THR A 144 -19.53 8.59 4.46
N ASP A 145 -19.57 7.60 5.34
CA ASP A 145 -19.07 7.74 6.71
C ASP A 145 -18.37 6.44 7.13
N GLY A 146 -17.12 6.55 7.56
CA GLY A 146 -16.36 5.48 8.19
C GLY A 146 -16.35 5.69 9.69
N SER A 147 -16.80 4.71 10.46
CA SER A 147 -16.80 4.78 11.92
C SER A 147 -15.88 3.71 12.52
N LYS A 148 -15.24 4.05 13.64
CA LYS A 148 -14.38 3.14 14.40
C LYS A 148 -14.55 3.39 15.89
N ASP A 149 -14.92 2.33 16.59
CA ASP A 149 -14.89 2.23 18.04
C ASP A 149 -13.77 1.29 18.49
N GLU A 150 -13.68 1.02 19.79
CA GLU A 150 -12.65 0.15 20.37
C GLU A 150 -12.76 -1.31 19.89
N THR A 151 -13.98 -1.78 19.59
CA THR A 151 -14.28 -3.19 19.31
C THR A 151 -14.75 -3.43 17.88
N CYS A 152 -15.27 -2.42 17.20
CA CYS A 152 -15.83 -2.55 15.87
C CYS A 152 -15.38 -1.43 14.95
N VAL A 153 -15.37 -1.74 13.66
CA VAL A 153 -15.13 -0.78 12.58
C VAL A 153 -16.25 -0.97 11.57
N GLY A 154 -16.89 0.11 11.19
CA GLY A 154 -18.02 0.11 10.27
C GLY A 154 -17.81 1.13 9.16
N ALA A 155 -18.37 0.84 8.00
CA ALA A 155 -18.46 1.78 6.90
C ALA A 155 -19.92 1.90 6.48
N ALA A 156 -20.36 3.08 6.08
CA ALA A 156 -21.71 3.33 5.62
C ALA A 156 -21.73 4.26 4.40
N CYS A 157 -22.72 4.04 3.55
CA CYS A 157 -23.09 4.91 2.45
C CYS A 157 -24.58 5.20 2.55
N HIS A 158 -24.93 6.46 2.78
CA HIS A 158 -26.31 6.95 2.78
C HIS A 158 -26.64 7.53 1.41
N SER A 159 -27.83 7.21 0.89
CA SER A 159 -28.36 7.76 -0.34
C SER A 159 -29.85 8.02 -0.19
N SER A 160 -30.41 8.92 -1.00
CA SER A 160 -31.87 9.19 -0.95
C SER A 160 -32.75 7.97 -1.21
N SER A 161 -32.21 6.92 -1.86
CA SER A 161 -32.96 5.70 -2.19
C SER A 161 -32.78 4.59 -1.16
N ALA A 162 -31.58 4.46 -0.58
CA ALA A 162 -31.25 3.38 0.35
C ALA A 162 -29.95 3.65 1.11
N ASP A 163 -29.89 3.06 2.30
CA ASP A 163 -28.70 3.04 3.15
C ASP A 163 -27.99 1.70 3.04
N LYS A 164 -26.67 1.75 2.91
CA LYS A 164 -25.80 0.57 2.90
C LYS A 164 -24.80 0.69 4.03
N CYS A 165 -24.58 -0.40 4.74
CA CYS A 165 -23.55 -0.48 5.77
C CYS A 165 -22.78 -1.80 5.64
N CYS A 166 -21.51 -1.77 6.04
CA CYS A 166 -20.63 -2.91 6.00
C CYS A 166 -19.77 -2.95 7.26
N GLY A 167 -19.70 -4.12 7.89
CA GLY A 167 -18.75 -4.38 8.97
C GLY A 167 -17.35 -4.59 8.40
N VAL A 168 -16.38 -3.86 8.92
CA VAL A 168 -14.97 -4.02 8.59
C VAL A 168 -14.27 -4.72 9.76
N SER A 169 -13.13 -5.36 9.51
CA SER A 169 -12.32 -5.96 10.58
C SER A 169 -12.08 -4.98 11.73
N ALA A 170 -12.27 -5.43 12.97
CA ALA A 170 -12.02 -4.61 14.17
C ALA A 170 -10.58 -4.06 14.24
N LYS A 171 -9.63 -4.75 13.59
CA LYS A 171 -8.22 -4.34 13.51
C LYS A 171 -7.97 -3.25 12.46
N ALA A 172 -8.96 -2.90 11.65
CA ALA A 172 -8.83 -1.91 10.58
C ALA A 172 -8.66 -0.49 11.13
N SER A 173 -8.07 0.38 10.31
CA SER A 173 -7.94 1.81 10.62
C SER A 173 -9.22 2.57 10.23
N ILE A 174 -9.43 3.74 10.82
CA ILE A 174 -10.52 4.65 10.41
C ILE A 174 -10.42 4.98 8.90
N PHE A 175 -9.20 5.22 8.40
CA PHE A 175 -8.93 5.44 6.99
C PHE A 175 -9.40 4.27 6.10
N THR A 176 -9.27 3.03 6.60
CA THR A 176 -9.75 1.85 5.90
C THR A 176 -11.27 1.81 5.84
N ALA A 177 -11.95 2.18 6.92
CA ALA A 177 -13.40 2.28 6.96
C ALA A 177 -13.91 3.30 5.93
N GLU A 178 -13.30 4.49 5.91
CA GLU A 178 -13.58 5.56 4.94
C GLU A 178 -13.41 5.11 3.49
N ALA A 179 -12.30 4.44 3.17
CA ALA A 179 -12.07 3.91 1.83
C ALA A 179 -13.13 2.86 1.44
N VAL A 180 -13.57 2.02 2.37
CA VAL A 180 -14.63 1.03 2.15
C VAL A 180 -15.99 1.72 1.96
N ALA A 181 -16.28 2.78 2.73
CA ALA A 181 -17.49 3.60 2.57
C ALA A 181 -17.56 4.20 1.16
N LEU A 182 -16.44 4.72 0.65
CA LEU A 182 -16.33 5.23 -0.70
C LEU A 182 -16.53 4.14 -1.77
N CYS A 183 -15.96 2.95 -1.60
CA CYS A 183 -16.24 1.82 -2.51
C CYS A 183 -17.75 1.50 -2.57
N MET A 184 -18.44 1.50 -1.43
CA MET A 184 -19.89 1.27 -1.39
C MET A 184 -20.68 2.36 -2.11
N ALA A 185 -20.23 3.62 -2.02
CA ALA A 185 -20.82 4.70 -2.80
C ALA A 185 -20.62 4.49 -4.30
N LEU A 186 -19.41 4.11 -4.75
CA LEU A 186 -19.11 3.84 -6.16
C LEU A 186 -19.89 2.64 -6.72
N ASP A 187 -20.12 1.61 -5.91
CA ASP A 187 -21.00 0.52 -6.29
C ASP A 187 -22.45 0.99 -6.43
N THR A 188 -22.88 1.90 -5.57
CA THR A 188 -24.21 2.52 -5.68
C THR A 188 -24.32 3.36 -6.96
N VAL A 189 -23.30 4.15 -7.29
CA VAL A 189 -23.18 4.87 -8.58
C VAL A 189 -23.31 3.91 -9.76
N SER A 190 -22.62 2.77 -9.71
CA SER A 190 -22.65 1.78 -10.79
C SER A 190 -24.04 1.13 -10.96
N THR A 191 -24.79 0.97 -9.87
CA THR A 191 -26.13 0.39 -9.90
C THR A 191 -27.23 1.39 -10.28
N LEU A 192 -27.05 2.67 -9.96
CA LEU A 192 -28.05 3.70 -10.19
C LEU A 192 -27.96 4.25 -11.61
N ARG A 193 -29.10 4.34 -12.30
CA ARG A 193 -29.21 4.98 -13.62
C ARG A 193 -29.37 6.49 -13.49
N LYS A 194 -28.37 7.16 -12.93
CA LYS A 194 -28.27 8.62 -12.88
C LYS A 194 -27.01 9.06 -13.62
N ASP A 195 -27.01 10.30 -14.09
CA ASP A 195 -25.94 10.82 -14.94
C ASP A 195 -24.88 11.58 -14.15
N LYS A 196 -25.29 12.23 -13.06
CA LYS A 196 -24.43 13.06 -12.21
C LYS A 196 -24.56 12.65 -10.75
N PHE A 197 -23.42 12.51 -10.09
CA PHE A 197 -23.34 12.11 -8.69
C PHE A 197 -22.42 13.06 -7.94
N LEU A 198 -22.78 13.38 -6.70
CA LEU A 198 -21.94 14.11 -5.76
C LEU A 198 -21.74 13.25 -4.52
N ILE A 199 -20.52 12.78 -4.31
CA ILE A 199 -20.15 11.97 -3.14
C ILE A 199 -19.52 12.89 -2.09
N LEU A 200 -20.08 12.90 -0.89
CA LEU A 200 -19.69 13.73 0.23
C LEU A 200 -19.03 12.85 1.29
N SER A 201 -17.76 13.16 1.58
CA SER A 201 -16.95 12.52 2.62
C SER A 201 -16.29 13.60 3.47
N ASP A 202 -16.17 13.36 4.77
CA ASP A 202 -15.45 14.24 5.70
C ASP A 202 -13.95 13.88 5.82
N SER A 203 -13.51 12.80 5.16
CA SER A 203 -12.15 12.29 5.26
C SER A 203 -11.17 13.02 4.33
N LEU A 204 -10.54 14.06 4.86
CA LEU A 204 -9.47 14.78 4.15
C LEU A 204 -8.27 13.88 3.83
N SER A 205 -8.01 12.88 4.67
CA SER A 205 -6.93 11.91 4.44
C SER A 205 -7.20 11.03 3.21
N LEU A 206 -8.46 10.63 3.00
CA LEU A 206 -8.89 9.90 1.80
C LEU A 206 -8.70 10.75 0.54
N MET A 207 -9.16 12.00 0.56
CA MET A 207 -9.02 12.93 -0.57
C MET A 207 -7.56 13.19 -0.94
N ARG A 208 -6.68 13.37 0.06
CA ARG A 208 -5.24 13.53 -0.18
C ARG A 208 -4.63 12.30 -0.82
N ALA A 209 -4.96 11.11 -0.31
CA ALA A 209 -4.45 9.85 -0.83
C ALA A 209 -4.87 9.61 -2.30
N MET A 210 -6.10 9.98 -2.67
CA MET A 210 -6.57 9.93 -4.06
C MET A 210 -5.85 10.94 -4.97
N GLY A 211 -5.39 12.05 -4.42
CA GLY A 211 -4.60 13.06 -5.12
C GLY A 211 -3.13 12.69 -5.34
N GLU A 212 -2.63 11.61 -4.76
CA GLU A 212 -1.22 11.22 -4.92
C GLU A 212 -0.95 10.62 -6.31
N ALA A 213 0.18 10.98 -6.94
CA ALA A 213 0.60 10.48 -8.25
C ALA A 213 0.68 8.94 -8.34
N ASN A 214 1.10 8.30 -7.24
CA ASN A 214 1.28 6.86 -7.16
C ASN A 214 0.82 6.37 -5.78
N PRO A 215 -0.45 5.95 -5.65
CA PRO A 215 -0.99 5.52 -4.37
C PRO A 215 -0.32 4.21 -3.95
N ARG A 216 0.33 4.21 -2.80
CA ARG A 216 0.94 2.99 -2.21
C ARG A 216 -0.08 2.08 -1.54
N ASN A 217 -1.27 2.61 -1.26
CA ASN A 217 -2.29 1.88 -0.53
C ASN A 217 -3.18 1.10 -1.51
N PRO A 218 -3.26 -0.24 -1.40
CA PRO A 218 -4.02 -1.07 -2.34
C PRO A 218 -5.52 -0.74 -2.34
N ARG A 219 -6.07 -0.22 -1.22
CA ARG A 219 -7.49 0.19 -1.18
C ARG A 219 -7.75 1.45 -1.99
N ILE A 220 -6.83 2.40 -1.98
CA ILE A 220 -6.95 3.61 -2.80
C ILE A 220 -6.81 3.27 -4.27
N LEU A 221 -5.92 2.34 -4.59
CA LEU A 221 -5.80 1.83 -5.94
C LEU A 221 -7.11 1.21 -6.43
N LYS A 222 -7.74 0.33 -5.63
CA LYS A 222 -9.07 -0.22 -5.94
C LYS A 222 -10.14 0.84 -6.16
N VAL A 223 -10.16 1.89 -5.33
CA VAL A 223 -11.08 3.03 -5.50
C VAL A 223 -10.86 3.71 -6.85
N LEU A 224 -9.60 4.00 -7.22
CA LEU A 224 -9.28 4.67 -8.49
C LEU A 224 -9.58 3.78 -9.70
N GLU A 225 -9.29 2.49 -9.62
CA GLU A 225 -9.66 1.51 -10.66
C GLU A 225 -11.18 1.49 -10.84
N ARG A 226 -11.95 1.47 -9.74
CA ARG A 226 -13.41 1.50 -9.80
C ARG A 226 -13.95 2.77 -10.43
N ILE A 227 -13.35 3.91 -10.12
CA ILE A 227 -13.70 5.20 -10.73
C ILE A 227 -13.40 5.17 -12.24
N HIS A 228 -12.23 4.66 -12.63
CA HIS A 228 -11.86 4.51 -14.03
C HIS A 228 -12.85 3.63 -14.79
N ASP A 229 -13.28 2.50 -14.22
CA ASP A 229 -14.29 1.62 -14.82
C ASP A 229 -15.63 2.34 -15.03
N ILE A 230 -16.06 3.17 -14.07
CA ILE A 230 -17.30 3.96 -14.16
C ILE A 230 -17.21 4.98 -15.29
N TYR A 231 -16.08 5.69 -15.42
CA TYR A 231 -15.86 6.65 -16.50
C TYR A 231 -15.78 5.96 -17.86
N ALA A 232 -15.09 4.82 -17.95
CA ALA A 232 -15.02 4.03 -19.17
C ALA A 232 -16.41 3.55 -19.62
N PHE A 233 -17.25 3.10 -18.69
CA PHE A 233 -18.63 2.67 -18.97
C PHE A 233 -19.53 3.85 -19.38
N THR A 234 -19.36 5.02 -18.77
CA THR A 234 -20.11 6.23 -19.12
C THR A 234 -19.74 6.72 -20.52
N THR A 235 -18.45 6.72 -20.85
CA THR A 235 -17.94 7.08 -22.18
C THR A 235 -18.41 6.11 -23.26
N GLN A 236 -18.68 4.85 -22.93
CA GLN A 236 -19.27 3.88 -23.86
C GLN A 236 -20.77 4.13 -24.08
N ARG A 237 -21.52 4.56 -23.05
CA ARG A 237 -22.95 4.94 -23.19
C ARG A 237 -23.15 6.09 -24.17
N ASP A 238 -22.27 7.10 -24.16
CA ASP A 238 -22.33 8.22 -25.11
C ASP A 238 -21.95 7.83 -26.55
N LYS A 239 -21.35 6.65 -26.77
CA LYS A 239 -20.99 6.14 -28.10
C LYS A 239 -22.06 5.25 -28.74
N GLU A 240 -23.15 4.93 -28.03
CA GLU A 240 -24.24 4.07 -28.56
C GLU A 240 -25.37 4.84 -29.27
N THR A 241 -25.23 6.15 -29.52
CA THR A 241 -26.14 6.87 -30.43
C THR A 241 -25.45 7.34 -31.71
N PRO A 242 -25.25 6.46 -32.71
CA PRO A 242 -25.20 6.91 -34.09
C PRO A 242 -26.65 7.08 -34.59
N LEU A 243 -27.23 8.27 -34.36
CA LEU A 243 -28.39 8.69 -35.14
C LEU A 243 -27.88 9.11 -36.53
N LEU A 244 -28.01 8.16 -37.45
CA LEU A 244 -28.01 8.39 -38.87
C LEU A 244 -29.34 9.07 -39.23
N GLN A 245 -29.28 10.29 -39.74
CA GLN A 245 -30.32 10.78 -40.64
C GLN A 245 -29.69 11.59 -41.76
N VAL A 246 -29.95 11.12 -42.98
CA VAL A 246 -29.92 11.89 -44.22
C VAL A 246 -31.12 12.83 -44.22
#